data_AF-A0A529Y251-F1
#
_entry.id   AF-A0A529Y251-F1
#
_cell.length_a   1.000
_cell.length_b   1.000
_cell.length_c   1.000
_cell.angle_alpha   90.00
_cell.angle_beta   90.00
_cell.angle_gamma   90.00
#
_symmetry.space_group_name_H-M   'P 1'
#
loop_
_entity.id
_entity.type
_entity.pdbx_description
1 polymer ?
#
loop_
_entity_poly.entity_id
_entity_poly.type
_entity_poly.pdbx_seq_one_letter_code
_entity_poly.pdbx_strand_id
1 'polypeptide(L)'
;MTIHSLNTKRVGRSAESRVAAQDWRTLVSDLNAHGCAVIPGLLSVEECADIAGLYPHEEHFRSHVVMARHGFGKGEYRYFNYPLPDLIEGLRTAL
;
A
#
# COMPACT_ATOMS: atom_id res chain seq x y z
N MET A 1 15.45 -18.03 10.82
CA MET A 1 14.10 -18.32 10.29
C MET A 1 13.14 -17.87 11.37
N THR A 2 12.51 -16.71 11.17
CA THR A 2 12.41 -15.73 12.27
C THR A 2 11.01 -15.14 12.38
N ILE A 3 10.53 -14.94 13.62
CA ILE A 3 9.14 -14.59 13.98
C ILE A 3 8.58 -13.41 13.15
N HIS A 4 9.42 -12.42 12.84
CA HIS A 4 9.05 -11.23 12.06
C HIS A 4 8.36 -11.57 10.73
N SER A 5 8.87 -12.55 9.96
CA SER A 5 8.30 -12.97 8.67
C SER A 5 6.99 -13.75 8.78
N LEU A 6 6.65 -14.29 9.96
CA LEU A 6 5.33 -14.87 10.22
C LEU A 6 4.29 -13.79 10.56
N ASN A 7 4.73 -12.66 11.11
CA ASN A 7 3.85 -11.54 11.45
C ASN A 7 3.46 -10.76 10.19
N THR A 8 4.41 -10.41 9.34
CA THR A 8 4.16 -9.72 8.06
C THR A 8 3.20 -10.54 7.18
N LYS A 9 3.40 -11.86 7.07
CA LYS A 9 2.48 -12.80 6.40
C LYS A 9 1.15 -13.04 7.11
N ARG A 10 0.88 -12.44 8.27
CA ARG A 10 -0.44 -12.40 8.92
C ARG A 10 -1.13 -11.07 8.66
N VAL A 11 -0.40 -9.95 8.71
CA VAL A 11 -0.89 -8.62 8.32
C VAL A 11 -1.32 -8.63 6.83
N GLY A 12 -0.50 -9.26 5.98
CA GLY A 12 -0.76 -9.59 4.56
C GLY A 12 -2.29 -9.81 4.11
N ARG A 13 -2.19 -10.92 4.89
CA ARG A 13 -3.30 -11.89 5.08
C ARG A 13 -4.36 -11.50 6.12
N SER A 14 -4.49 -10.20 6.41
CA SER A 14 -5.65 -9.57 7.02
C SER A 14 -6.25 -8.51 6.08
N ALA A 15 -5.43 -7.84 5.27
CA ALA A 15 -5.88 -6.76 4.39
C ALA A 15 -6.79 -7.23 3.24
N GLU A 16 -6.49 -8.33 2.56
CA GLU A 16 -7.34 -8.95 1.53
C GLU A 16 -8.68 -9.41 2.13
N SER A 17 -8.69 -9.82 3.40
CA SER A 17 -9.94 -10.14 4.11
C SER A 17 -10.79 -8.89 4.34
N ARG A 18 -10.17 -7.73 4.61
CA ARG A 18 -10.86 -6.43 4.69
C ARG A 18 -11.29 -5.91 3.32
N VAL A 19 -10.56 -6.22 2.25
CA VAL A 19 -10.94 -5.91 0.84
C VAL A 19 -12.13 -6.76 0.39
N ALA A 20 -12.13 -8.06 0.67
CA ALA A 20 -13.23 -8.97 0.32
C ALA A 20 -14.53 -8.66 1.07
N ALA A 21 -14.46 -7.97 2.20
CA ALA A 21 -15.61 -7.58 3.03
C ALA A 21 -16.25 -6.22 2.64
N GLN A 22 -15.74 -5.52 1.63
CA GLN A 22 -16.26 -4.20 1.23
C GLN A 22 -17.57 -4.28 0.45
N ASP A 23 -18.40 -3.22 0.55
CA ASP A 23 -19.51 -3.02 -0.39
C ASP A 23 -18.99 -2.50 -1.73
N TRP A 24 -18.53 -3.46 -2.54
CA TRP A 24 -18.09 -3.24 -3.91
C TRP A 24 -19.16 -2.63 -4.82
N ARG A 25 -20.46 -2.80 -4.52
CA ARG A 25 -21.54 -2.20 -5.33
C ARG A 25 -21.57 -0.68 -5.12
N THR A 26 -21.47 -0.24 -3.87
CA THR A 26 -21.39 1.19 -3.53
C THR A 26 -20.07 1.79 -4.01
N LEU A 27 -18.92 1.14 -3.74
CA LEU A 27 -17.61 1.63 -4.19
C LEU A 27 -17.52 1.79 -5.72
N VAL A 28 -18.08 0.86 -6.50
CA VAL A 28 -18.13 0.97 -7.97
C VAL A 28 -19.13 2.05 -8.41
N SER A 29 -20.22 2.29 -7.68
CA SER A 29 -21.13 3.40 -7.95
C SER A 29 -20.43 4.75 -7.77
N ASP A 30 -19.75 4.94 -6.65
CA ASP A 30 -19.01 6.17 -6.33
C ASP A 30 -17.88 6.42 -7.34
N LEU A 31 -17.11 5.38 -7.67
CA LEU A 31 -16.05 5.44 -8.67
C LEU A 31 -16.57 5.89 -10.05
N ASN A 32 -17.74 5.39 -10.47
CA ASN A 32 -18.37 5.81 -11.74
C ASN A 32 -18.96 7.24 -11.67
N ALA A 33 -19.43 7.68 -10.50
CA ALA A 33 -20.03 9.00 -10.32
C ALA A 33 -19.00 10.14 -10.13
N HIS A 34 -17.83 9.83 -9.56
CA HIS A 34 -16.85 10.82 -9.11
C HIS A 34 -15.44 10.63 -9.69
N GLY A 35 -15.16 9.51 -10.37
CA GLY A 35 -13.82 9.15 -10.84
C GLY A 35 -12.89 8.63 -9.73
N CYS A 36 -13.37 8.54 -8.49
CA CYS A 36 -12.69 7.93 -7.35
C CYS A 36 -13.69 7.39 -6.34
N ALA A 37 -13.24 6.49 -5.46
CA ALA A 37 -13.99 6.00 -4.31
C ALA A 37 -13.06 5.86 -3.10
N VAL A 38 -13.60 5.95 -1.89
CA VAL A 38 -12.84 5.81 -0.63
C VAL A 38 -13.21 4.48 0.01
N ILE A 39 -12.22 3.60 0.21
CA ILE A 39 -12.41 2.31 0.89
C ILE A 39 -12.20 2.49 2.40
N PRO A 40 -13.25 2.47 3.24
CA PRO A 40 -13.13 2.72 4.67
C PRO A 40 -12.46 1.54 5.40
N GLY A 41 -11.54 1.85 6.34
CA GLY A 41 -10.91 0.84 7.19
C GLY A 41 -10.01 -0.17 6.47
N LEU A 42 -9.57 0.14 5.24
CA LEU A 42 -8.71 -0.74 4.45
C LEU A 42 -7.37 -1.06 5.13
N LEU A 43 -6.80 -0.07 5.83
CA LEU A 43 -5.59 -0.17 6.64
C LEU A 43 -5.86 0.34 8.06
N SER A 44 -5.16 -0.22 9.05
CA SER A 44 -5.11 0.33 10.41
C SER A 44 -4.11 1.48 10.53
N VAL A 45 -4.13 2.21 11.64
CA VAL A 45 -3.18 3.31 11.90
C VAL A 45 -1.75 2.78 12.03
N GLU A 46 -1.60 1.62 12.65
CA GLU A 46 -0.34 0.91 12.86
C GLU A 46 0.21 0.40 11.52
N GLU A 47 -0.62 -0.22 10.68
CA GLU A 47 -0.22 -0.67 9.33
C GLU A 47 0.21 0.50 8.43
N CYS A 48 -0.47 1.65 8.53
CA CYS A 48 -0.05 2.88 7.86
C CYS A 48 1.29 3.41 8.38
N ALA A 49 1.51 3.37 9.70
CA ALA A 49 2.76 3.80 10.33
C ALA A 49 3.94 2.88 9.97
N ASP A 50 3.73 1.56 9.95
CA ASP A 50 4.72 0.55 9.54
C ASP A 50 5.14 0.78 8.08
N ILE A 51 4.19 0.96 7.15
CA ILE A 51 4.50 1.23 5.73
C ILE A 51 5.24 2.57 5.58
N ALA A 52 4.80 3.63 6.25
CA ALA A 52 5.45 4.94 6.20
C ALA A 52 6.87 4.91 6.80
N GLY A 53 7.08 4.10 7.84
CA GLY A 53 8.36 3.85 8.49
C GLY A 53 9.41 3.22 7.56
N LEU A 54 8.99 2.57 6.46
CA LEU A 54 9.92 2.06 5.44
C LEU A 54 10.58 3.16 4.61
N TYR A 55 10.00 4.37 4.49
CA TYR A 55 10.46 5.37 3.51
C TYR A 55 11.95 5.78 3.62
N PRO A 56 12.55 5.94 4.82
CA PRO A 56 13.98 6.24 4.97
C PRO A 56 14.91 5.09 4.57
N HIS A 57 14.40 3.86 4.55
CA HIS A 57 15.16 2.63 4.31
C HIS A 57 15.25 2.33 2.81
N GLU A 58 16.35 2.78 2.18
CA GLU A 58 16.54 2.71 0.73
C GLU A 58 16.50 1.26 0.19
N GLU A 59 16.88 0.27 1.01
CA GLU A 59 16.88 -1.16 0.70
C GLU A 59 15.50 -1.70 0.28
N HIS A 60 14.40 -1.05 0.69
CA HIS A 60 13.05 -1.41 0.28
C HIS A 60 12.66 -0.89 -1.11
N PHE A 61 13.47 -0.04 -1.75
CA PHE A 61 13.11 0.65 -2.99
C PHE A 61 14.09 0.37 -4.13
N ARG A 62 13.56 0.12 -5.33
CA ARG A 62 14.37 -0.09 -6.55
C ARG A 62 14.77 1.21 -7.24
N SER A 63 14.08 2.31 -6.95
CA SER A 63 14.41 3.65 -7.46
C SER A 63 13.71 4.75 -6.67
N HIS A 64 14.35 5.92 -6.64
CA HIS A 64 13.90 7.15 -5.99
C HIS A 64 13.87 8.27 -7.04
N VAL A 65 12.69 8.85 -7.26
CA VAL A 65 12.47 9.95 -8.21
C VAL A 65 12.35 11.25 -7.44
N VAL A 66 13.30 12.16 -7.65
CA VAL A 66 13.25 13.54 -7.13
C VAL A 66 12.64 14.42 -8.21
N MET A 67 11.38 14.83 -8.04
CA MET A 67 10.55 15.44 -9.10
C MET A 67 11.18 16.70 -9.71
N ALA A 68 11.89 17.48 -8.89
CA ALA A 68 12.60 18.68 -9.32
C ALA A 68 13.69 18.42 -10.38
N ARG A 69 14.30 17.23 -10.40
CA ARG A 69 15.31 16.84 -11.41
C ARG A 69 14.71 16.62 -12.81
N HIS A 70 13.39 16.50 -12.90
CA HIS A 70 12.65 16.23 -14.14
C HIS A 70 11.72 17.38 -14.54
N GLY A 71 11.76 18.51 -13.83
CA GLY A 71 10.88 19.66 -14.07
C GLY A 71 9.44 19.49 -13.54
N PHE A 72 9.13 18.39 -12.85
CA PHE A 72 7.78 18.07 -12.36
C PHE A 72 7.38 18.82 -11.06
N GLY A 73 8.07 19.91 -10.72
CA GLY A 73 7.83 20.69 -9.51
C GLY A 73 8.54 20.16 -8.26
N LYS A 74 7.95 20.38 -7.09
CA LYS A 74 8.49 19.98 -5.78
C LYS A 74 7.90 18.66 -5.32
N GLY A 75 8.76 17.78 -4.81
CA GLY A 75 8.36 16.49 -4.26
C GLY A 75 9.33 15.38 -4.64
N GLU A 76 9.10 14.21 -4.07
CA GLU A 76 9.81 12.99 -4.40
C GLU A 76 8.95 11.76 -4.09
N TYR A 77 9.25 10.65 -4.75
CA TYR A 77 8.60 9.37 -4.50
C TYR A 77 9.56 8.20 -4.77
N ARG A 78 9.26 7.05 -4.18
CA ARG A 78 10.10 5.85 -4.25
C ARG A 78 9.27 4.66 -4.74
N TYR A 79 9.82 3.84 -5.63
CA TYR A 79 9.18 2.61 -6.09
C TYR A 79 9.71 1.43 -5.30
N PHE A 80 8.84 0.66 -4.64
CA PHE A 80 9.24 -0.56 -3.91
C PHE A 80 10.01 -1.55 -4.81
N ASN A 81 10.99 -2.20 -4.22
CA ASN A 81 11.72 -3.33 -4.79
C ASN A 81 10.91 -4.63 -4.64
N TYR A 82 11.43 -5.74 -5.18
CA TYR A 82 10.91 -7.09 -4.89
C TYR A 82 11.88 -7.86 -3.96
N PRO A 83 11.38 -8.74 -3.06
CA PRO A 83 9.97 -8.97 -2.76
C PRO A 83 9.30 -7.73 -2.15
N LEU A 84 8.00 -7.58 -2.39
CA LEU A 84 7.21 -6.51 -1.78
C LEU A 84 7.02 -6.82 -0.28
N PRO A 85 6.79 -5.80 0.58
CA PRO A 85 6.27 -6.04 1.92
C PRO A 85 4.94 -6.82 1.84
N ASP A 86 4.76 -7.87 2.64
CA ASP A 86 3.64 -8.83 2.48
C ASP A 86 2.25 -8.14 2.44
N LEU A 87 2.05 -7.06 3.18
CA LEU A 87 0.83 -6.24 3.18
C LEU A 87 0.57 -5.53 1.83
N ILE A 88 1.63 -5.04 1.19
CA ILE A 88 1.55 -4.41 -0.14
C ILE A 88 1.33 -5.47 -1.23
N GLU A 89 1.91 -6.67 -1.07
CA GLU A 89 1.68 -7.80 -1.98
C GLU A 89 0.23 -8.32 -1.89
N GLY A 90 -0.29 -8.50 -0.68
CA GLY A 90 -1.68 -8.90 -0.43
C GLY A 90 -2.68 -7.91 -1.01
N LEU A 91 -2.57 -6.63 -0.64
CA LEU A 91 -3.44 -5.56 -1.18
C LEU A 91 -3.41 -5.47 -2.71
N ARG A 92 -2.23 -5.58 -3.32
CA ARG A 92 -2.08 -5.54 -4.79
C ARG A 92 -2.68 -6.76 -5.50
N THR A 93 -2.92 -7.85 -4.78
CA THR A 93 -3.50 -9.10 -5.34
C THR A 93 -5.01 -9.19 -5.07
N ALA A 94 -5.54 -8.37 -4.16
CA ALA A 94 -6.94 -8.38 -3.75
C ALA A 94 -7.82 -7.28 -4.39
N LEU A 95 -7.19 -6.27 -5.00
CA LEU A 95 -7.81 -5.11 -5.65
C LEU A 95 -7.69 -5.21 -7.19
#